data_AF-A0A3D0NE04-F1
#
_entry.id   AF-A0A3D0NE04-F1
#
_cell.length_a   1.000
_cell.length_b   1.000
_cell.length_c   1.000
_cell.angle_alpha   90.00
_cell.angle_beta   90.00
_cell.angle_gamma   90.00
#
_symmetry.space_group_name_H-M   'P 1'
#
loop_
_entity.id
_entity.type
_entity.pdbx_description
1 polymer ?
#
loop_
_entity_poly.entity_id
_entity_poly.type
_entity_poly.pdbx_seq_one_letter_code
_entity_poly.pdbx_strand_id
1 'polypeptide(L)'
;PDALKYFAEFNRSKHLGIALAFHHLHKWEEQIPQLCRDLCPKHVPFIYFQEHSEGIRTKASKEIEMQQMPGFGGGLDYRPIVKALKDVDYQGFVEIFMHPVPRGIPILPTVTEVTAAINKSRAYIERCLTLA
;
A
#
# COMPACT_ATOMS: atom_id res chain seq x y z
N PRO A 1 -11.61 8.68 -0.28
CA PRO A 1 -12.14 7.84 -1.38
C PRO A 1 -12.71 8.65 -2.55
N ASP A 2 -13.63 9.58 -2.30
CA ASP A 2 -14.43 10.23 -3.37
C ASP A 2 -13.61 11.06 -4.35
N ALA A 3 -12.58 11.78 -3.90
CA ALA A 3 -11.69 12.52 -4.80
C ALA A 3 -11.03 11.62 -5.86
N LEU A 4 -10.73 10.35 -5.51
CA LEU A 4 -10.17 9.36 -6.45
C LEU A 4 -11.21 8.89 -7.47
N LYS A 5 -12.46 8.74 -7.04
CA LYS A 5 -13.60 8.37 -7.91
C LYS A 5 -13.91 9.49 -8.89
N TYR A 6 -13.98 10.74 -8.42
CA TYR A 6 -14.15 11.90 -9.29
C TYR A 6 -12.98 12.06 -10.27
N PHE A 7 -11.74 11.85 -9.82
CA PHE A 7 -10.60 11.83 -10.75
C PHE A 7 -10.82 10.80 -11.86
N ALA A 8 -11.24 9.57 -11.53
CA ALA A 8 -11.47 8.54 -12.53
C ALA A 8 -12.59 8.90 -13.51
N GLU A 9 -13.67 9.53 -13.03
CA GLU A 9 -14.78 10.01 -13.86
C GLU A 9 -14.36 11.10 -14.84
N PHE A 10 -13.56 12.08 -14.40
CA PHE A 10 -13.18 13.24 -15.21
C PHE A 10 -11.89 13.07 -16.00
N ASN A 11 -11.04 12.09 -15.67
CA ASN A 11 -9.78 11.89 -16.36
C ASN A 11 -9.99 11.35 -17.78
N ARG A 12 -9.67 12.18 -18.77
CA ARG A 12 -9.71 11.82 -20.20
C ARG A 12 -8.35 11.43 -20.77
N SER A 13 -7.27 11.57 -20.01
CA SER A 13 -5.90 11.30 -20.48
C SER A 13 -5.46 9.89 -20.13
N LYS A 14 -4.98 9.14 -21.13
CA LYS A 14 -4.31 7.84 -20.93
C LYS A 14 -2.90 7.96 -20.32
N HIS A 15 -2.39 9.18 -20.17
CA HIS A 15 -1.05 9.47 -19.64
C HIS A 15 -1.08 10.05 -18.22
N LEU A 16 -2.26 10.13 -17.62
CA LEU A 16 -2.46 10.63 -16.26
C LEU A 16 -3.17 9.56 -15.43
N GLY A 17 -2.69 9.32 -14.21
CA GLY A 17 -3.24 8.30 -13.33
C GLY A 17 -2.94 8.60 -11.86
N ILE A 18 -3.49 7.75 -10.99
CA ILE A 18 -3.35 7.83 -9.54
C ILE A 18 -2.19 6.93 -9.11
N ALA A 19 -1.21 7.49 -8.40
CA ALA A 19 -0.32 6.70 -7.55
C ALA A 19 -1.03 6.47 -6.20
N LEU A 20 -1.58 5.27 -6.00
CA LEU A 20 -2.43 4.97 -4.85
C LEU A 20 -1.59 4.47 -3.68
N ALA A 21 -1.75 5.03 -2.48
CA ALA A 21 -1.16 4.49 -1.26
C ALA A 21 -2.25 4.18 -0.23
N PHE A 22 -2.31 2.93 0.25
CA PHE A 22 -3.39 2.49 1.13
C PHE A 22 -3.44 3.24 2.48
N HIS A 23 -2.29 3.64 3.04
CA HIS A 23 -2.25 4.40 4.28
C HIS A 23 -3.05 5.72 4.25
N HIS A 24 -3.22 6.34 3.07
CA HIS A 24 -4.06 7.55 2.93
C HIS A 24 -5.54 7.27 3.17
N LEU A 25 -5.95 5.99 3.09
CA LEU A 25 -7.30 5.51 3.28
C LEU A 25 -7.49 4.78 4.62
N HIS A 26 -6.59 4.92 5.59
CA HIS A 26 -6.66 4.20 6.89
C HIS A 26 -7.95 4.38 7.69
N LYS A 27 -8.70 5.47 7.48
CA LYS A 27 -10.03 5.66 8.08
C LYS A 27 -11.18 5.00 7.30
N TRP A 28 -10.87 4.44 6.14
CA TRP A 28 -11.78 3.84 5.17
C TRP A 28 -11.19 2.53 4.61
N GLU A 29 -10.44 1.79 5.42
CA GLU A 29 -9.72 0.57 4.97
C GLU A 29 -10.67 -0.45 4.36
N GLU A 30 -11.87 -0.59 4.93
CA GLU A 30 -12.94 -1.46 4.45
C GLU A 30 -13.41 -1.12 3.02
N GLN A 31 -13.20 0.12 2.57
CA GLN A 31 -13.59 0.56 1.22
C GLN A 31 -12.49 0.31 0.17
N ILE A 32 -11.26 0.02 0.60
CA ILE A 32 -10.12 -0.16 -0.32
C ILE A 32 -10.38 -1.26 -1.35
N PRO A 33 -10.89 -2.46 -0.99
CA PRO A 33 -11.16 -3.51 -1.97
C PRO A 33 -12.13 -3.06 -3.07
N GLN A 34 -13.24 -2.42 -2.71
CA GLN A 34 -14.20 -1.93 -3.70
C GLN A 34 -13.58 -0.80 -4.54
N LEU A 35 -12.81 0.09 -3.92
CA LEU A 35 -12.13 1.16 -4.65
C LEU A 35 -11.11 0.61 -5.66
N CYS A 36 -10.39 -0.48 -5.33
CA CYS A 36 -9.54 -1.17 -6.30
C CYS A 36 -10.35 -1.67 -7.49
N ARG A 37 -11.55 -2.25 -7.28
CA ARG A 37 -12.42 -2.70 -8.38
C ARG A 37 -12.91 -1.54 -9.23
N ASP A 38 -13.22 -0.42 -8.61
CA ASP A 38 -13.75 0.76 -9.30
C ASP A 38 -12.67 1.47 -10.14
N LEU A 39 -11.43 1.51 -9.66
CA LEU A 39 -10.37 2.34 -10.26
C LEU A 39 -9.34 1.54 -11.09
N CYS A 40 -9.06 0.30 -10.72
CA CYS A 40 -7.99 -0.50 -11.34
C CYS A 40 -8.52 -1.34 -12.51
N PRO A 41 -7.68 -1.65 -13.52
CA PRO A 41 -6.31 -1.14 -13.70
C PRO A 41 -6.27 0.26 -14.36
N LYS A 42 -7.39 0.72 -14.92
CA LYS A 42 -7.45 1.84 -15.85
C LYS A 42 -6.90 3.17 -15.30
N HIS A 43 -7.18 3.49 -14.04
CA HIS A 43 -6.85 4.79 -13.46
C HIS A 43 -5.66 4.76 -12.50
N VAL A 44 -5.13 3.58 -12.17
CA VAL A 44 -4.12 3.40 -11.12
C VAL A 44 -2.91 2.67 -11.70
N PRO A 45 -1.93 3.35 -12.32
CA PRO A 45 -0.75 2.68 -12.86
C PRO A 45 0.21 2.14 -11.79
N PHE A 46 0.08 2.61 -10.54
CA PHE A 46 1.04 2.35 -9.48
C PHE A 46 0.38 2.33 -8.10
N ILE A 47 0.77 1.38 -7.25
CA ILE A 47 0.27 1.24 -5.87
C ILE A 47 1.42 1.11 -4.86
N TYR A 48 1.43 1.95 -3.84
CA TYR A 48 2.24 1.76 -2.62
C TYR A 48 1.50 0.85 -1.64
N PHE A 49 2.12 -0.30 -1.36
CA PHE A 49 1.73 -1.21 -0.29
C PHE A 49 2.36 -0.71 1.00
N GLN A 50 1.67 0.26 1.62
CA GLN A 50 2.03 0.90 2.88
C GLN A 50 0.80 0.94 3.78
N GLU A 51 0.94 0.45 5.01
CA GLU A 51 -0.06 0.51 6.08
C GLU A 51 0.05 1.84 6.86
N HIS A 52 -0.98 2.15 7.62
CA HIS A 52 -0.93 3.27 8.56
C HIS A 52 -0.21 2.88 9.85
N SER A 53 0.44 3.86 10.48
CA SER A 53 1.09 3.74 11.77
C SER A 53 1.20 5.13 12.39
N GLU A 54 1.16 5.21 13.71
CA GLU A 54 1.46 6.45 14.46
C GLU A 54 2.88 6.98 14.15
N GLY A 55 3.82 6.08 13.79
CA GLY A 55 5.19 6.42 13.40
C GLY A 55 5.32 7.04 12.00
N ILE A 56 4.22 7.24 11.27
CA ILE A 56 4.24 7.78 9.91
C ILE A 56 4.65 9.27 9.88
N ARG A 57 4.32 10.03 10.93
CA ARG A 57 4.56 11.49 11.01
C ARG A 57 5.32 11.92 12.26
N THR A 58 5.15 11.19 13.35
CA THR A 58 5.78 11.51 14.64
C THR A 58 6.85 10.50 14.97
N LYS A 59 7.90 10.94 15.67
CA LYS A 59 8.95 10.05 16.14
C LYS A 59 8.35 9.02 17.08
N ALA A 60 8.52 7.74 16.76
CA ALA A 60 8.02 6.62 17.54
C ALA A 60 9.14 5.59 17.76
N SER A 61 8.84 4.50 18.46
CA SER A 61 9.75 3.35 18.46
C SER A 61 9.88 2.79 17.05
N LYS A 62 11.01 2.14 16.75
CA LYS A 62 11.21 1.51 15.44
C LYS A 62 10.13 0.46 15.15
N GLU A 63 9.70 -0.28 16.16
CA GLU A 63 8.62 -1.26 16.05
C GLU A 63 7.32 -0.61 15.55
N ILE A 64 6.92 0.52 16.13
CA ILE A 64 5.74 1.28 15.69
C ILE A 64 5.96 1.81 14.27
N GLU A 65 7.11 2.41 13.95
CA GLU A 65 7.38 2.90 12.58
C GLU A 65 7.27 1.78 11.53
N MET A 66 7.76 0.58 11.86
CA MET A 66 7.75 -0.57 10.98
C MET A 66 6.35 -1.12 10.73
N GLN A 67 5.34 -0.79 11.53
CA GLN A 67 3.94 -1.17 11.26
C GLN A 67 3.42 -0.63 9.93
N GLN A 68 4.08 0.38 9.33
CA GLN A 68 3.81 0.82 7.96
C GLN A 68 4.07 -0.25 6.90
N MET A 69 4.91 -1.25 7.20
CA MET A 69 5.27 -2.31 6.27
C MET A 69 4.24 -3.45 6.33
N PRO A 70 3.81 -4.00 5.17
CA PRO A 70 2.89 -5.13 5.11
C PRO A 70 3.34 -6.30 6.01
N GLY A 71 2.49 -6.74 6.93
CA GLY A 71 2.79 -7.87 7.80
C GLY A 71 3.73 -7.57 8.98
N PHE A 72 3.88 -6.28 9.33
CA PHE A 72 4.50 -5.83 10.58
C PHE A 72 3.50 -5.36 11.64
N GLY A 73 2.20 -5.62 11.43
CA GLY A 73 1.17 -5.40 12.44
C GLY A 73 0.55 -4.01 12.44
N GLY A 74 0.51 -3.31 11.30
CA GLY A 74 -0.26 -2.07 11.13
C GLY A 74 -1.77 -2.29 11.07
N GLY A 75 -2.22 -3.53 10.83
CA GLY A 75 -3.61 -3.95 10.96
C GLY A 75 -4.40 -4.01 9.66
N LEU A 76 -3.81 -3.60 8.53
CA LEU A 76 -4.50 -3.64 7.24
C LEU A 76 -4.66 -5.10 6.75
N ASP A 77 -5.89 -5.55 6.50
CA ASP A 77 -6.12 -6.86 5.90
C ASP A 77 -5.92 -6.82 4.38
N TYR A 78 -4.77 -7.35 3.94
CA TYR A 78 -4.44 -7.39 2.51
C TYR A 78 -5.23 -8.42 1.70
N ARG A 79 -5.85 -9.44 2.32
CA ARG A 79 -6.56 -10.51 1.60
C ARG A 79 -7.66 -9.99 0.67
N PRO A 80 -8.64 -9.19 1.14
CA PRO A 80 -9.68 -8.66 0.26
C PRO A 80 -9.12 -7.68 -0.79
N ILE A 81 -8.02 -6.98 -0.49
CA ILE A 81 -7.38 -6.02 -1.40
C ILE A 81 -6.70 -6.77 -2.56
N VAL A 82 -5.84 -7.75 -2.28
CA VAL A 82 -5.16 -8.52 -3.33
C VAL A 82 -6.16 -9.34 -4.14
N LYS A 83 -7.25 -9.81 -3.52
CA LYS A 83 -8.37 -10.41 -4.25
C LYS A 83 -8.98 -9.42 -5.25
N ALA A 84 -9.28 -8.21 -4.81
CA ALA A 84 -9.86 -7.19 -5.68
C ALA A 84 -8.96 -6.83 -6.86
N LEU A 85 -7.64 -6.73 -6.64
CA LEU A 85 -6.65 -6.50 -7.69
C LEU A 85 -6.58 -7.66 -8.68
N LYS A 86 -6.62 -8.91 -8.19
CA LYS A 86 -6.65 -10.12 -9.03
C LYS A 86 -7.92 -10.19 -9.89
N ASP A 87 -9.07 -9.89 -9.30
CA ASP A 87 -10.37 -9.96 -9.98
C ASP A 87 -10.50 -8.94 -11.14
N VAL A 88 -9.75 -7.83 -11.11
CA VAL A 88 -9.69 -6.84 -12.21
C VAL A 88 -8.45 -6.98 -13.08
N ASP A 89 -7.72 -8.09 -12.94
CA ASP A 89 -6.48 -8.38 -13.66
C ASP A 89 -5.49 -7.20 -13.60
N TYR A 90 -5.17 -6.76 -12.39
CA TYR A 90 -4.26 -5.64 -12.19
C TYR A 90 -2.82 -6.00 -12.63
N GLN A 91 -2.36 -5.35 -13.70
CA GLN A 91 -1.00 -5.51 -14.25
C GLN A 91 -0.09 -4.29 -13.98
N GLY A 92 -0.53 -3.34 -13.15
CA GLY A 92 0.26 -2.17 -12.78
C GLY A 92 1.35 -2.49 -11.75
N PHE A 93 2.19 -1.50 -11.45
CA PHE A 93 3.30 -1.69 -10.52
C PHE A 93 2.82 -1.60 -9.06
N VAL A 94 3.44 -2.41 -8.21
CA VAL A 94 3.26 -2.34 -6.76
C VAL A 94 4.63 -2.17 -6.08
N GLU A 95 4.69 -1.32 -5.06
CA GLU A 95 5.90 -1.09 -4.27
C GLU A 95 5.60 -1.27 -2.78
N ILE A 96 6.34 -2.15 -2.12
CA ILE A 96 6.37 -2.25 -0.66
C ILE A 96 7.09 -1.02 -0.13
N PHE A 97 6.41 -0.22 0.68
CA PHE A 97 6.91 1.10 1.02
C PHE A 97 6.66 1.47 2.49
N MET A 98 7.58 2.23 3.05
CA MET A 98 7.40 2.99 4.28
C MET A 98 8.38 4.16 4.29
N HIS A 99 8.26 5.07 5.25
CA HIS A 99 9.27 6.09 5.48
C HIS A 99 9.60 6.25 6.97
N PRO A 100 10.86 6.47 7.35
CA PRO A 100 11.25 6.64 8.75
C PRO A 100 11.01 8.08 9.23
N VAL A 101 10.94 8.29 10.55
CA VAL A 101 10.88 9.61 11.16
C VAL A 101 12.07 9.81 12.12
N PRO A 102 12.98 10.77 11.88
CA PRO A 102 12.98 11.78 10.83
C PRO A 102 13.21 11.19 9.43
N ARG A 103 12.85 11.96 8.39
CA ARG A 103 13.13 11.60 6.99
C ARG A 103 14.64 11.72 6.70
N GLY A 104 15.10 11.05 5.64
CA GLY A 104 16.50 11.12 5.18
C GLY A 104 17.43 10.07 5.80
N ILE A 105 16.88 9.13 6.56
CA ILE A 105 17.59 7.96 7.08
C ILE A 105 17.02 6.68 6.46
N PRO A 106 17.73 5.55 6.46
CA PRO A 106 17.17 4.27 6.04
C PRO A 106 16.12 3.76 7.04
N ILE A 107 15.22 2.88 6.58
CA ILE A 107 14.16 2.31 7.43
C ILE A 107 14.72 1.42 8.54
N LEU A 108 15.85 0.76 8.27
CA LEU A 108 16.62 -0.09 9.18
C LEU A 108 18.13 0.15 8.99
N PRO A 109 18.98 -0.19 9.97
CA PRO A 109 20.40 0.21 9.98
C PRO A 109 21.24 -0.34 8.83
N THR A 110 20.96 -1.55 8.35
CA THR A 110 21.77 -2.23 7.31
C THR A 110 20.96 -2.65 6.09
N VAL A 111 21.64 -2.81 4.95
CA VAL A 111 21.06 -3.35 3.70
C VAL A 111 20.42 -4.73 3.93
N THR A 112 21.08 -5.59 4.71
CA THR A 112 20.57 -6.93 5.05
C THR A 112 19.25 -6.85 5.79
N GLU A 113 19.14 -5.99 6.79
CA GLU A 113 17.92 -5.80 7.57
C GLU A 113 16.80 -5.20 6.72
N VAL A 114 17.09 -4.18 5.91
CA VAL A 114 16.13 -3.60 4.96
C VAL A 114 15.62 -4.65 3.98
N THR A 115 16.52 -5.44 3.39
CA THR A 115 16.19 -6.51 2.45
C THR A 115 15.32 -7.57 3.10
N ALA A 116 15.64 -7.97 4.34
CA ALA A 116 14.83 -8.92 5.09
C ALA A 116 13.41 -8.39 5.36
N ALA A 117 13.28 -7.10 5.71
CA ALA A 117 11.97 -6.49 5.96
C ALA A 117 11.10 -6.41 4.70
N ILE A 118 11.69 -6.03 3.57
CA ILE A 118 10.99 -6.03 2.27
C ILE A 118 10.54 -7.45 1.90
N ASN A 119 11.43 -8.44 2.01
CA ASN A 119 11.09 -9.82 1.67
C ASN A 119 10.05 -10.44 2.61
N LYS A 120 10.07 -10.08 3.91
CA LYS A 120 9.00 -10.48 4.85
C LYS A 120 7.65 -9.95 4.39
N SER A 121 7.59 -8.68 3.99
CA SER A 121 6.37 -8.04 3.48
C SER A 121 5.91 -8.69 2.17
N ARG A 122 6.83 -8.94 1.24
CA ARG A 122 6.54 -9.67 -0.01
C ARG A 122 5.92 -11.04 0.27
N ALA A 123 6.55 -11.83 1.13
CA ALA A 123 6.04 -13.15 1.48
C ALA A 123 4.65 -13.09 2.16
N TYR A 124 4.38 -12.06 2.96
CA TYR A 124 3.05 -11.85 3.55
C TYR A 124 2.00 -11.56 2.47
N ILE A 125 2.30 -10.67 1.52
CA ILE A 125 1.40 -10.34 0.40
C ILE A 125 1.16 -11.57 -0.49
N GLU A 126 2.21 -12.32 -0.83
CA GLU A 126 2.10 -13.56 -1.61
C GLU A 126 1.19 -14.58 -0.93
N ARG A 127 1.32 -14.77 0.40
CA ARG A 127 0.41 -15.63 1.16
C ARG A 127 -1.03 -15.11 1.10
N CYS A 128 -1.25 -13.81 1.23
CA CYS A 128 -2.58 -13.23 1.09
C CYS A 128 -3.18 -13.54 -0.30
N LEU A 129 -2.37 -13.49 -1.36
CA LEU A 129 -2.80 -13.80 -2.72
C LEU A 129 -3.16 -15.27 -2.91
N THR A 130 -2.42 -16.20 -2.27
CA THR A 130 -2.75 -17.63 -2.34
C THR A 130 -4.03 -18.01 -1.59
N LEU A 131 -4.40 -17.20 -0.60
CA LEU A 131 -5.59 -17.40 0.24
C LEU A 131 -6.81 -16.60 -0.26
N ALA A 132 -6.67 -15.86 -1.37
CA ALA A 132 -7.64 -14.92 -1.94
C ALA A 132 -8.39 -15.44 -3.16
#